data_AF-A0A553APG1-F1
#
_entry.id   AF-A0A553APG1-F1
#
_cell.length_a   1.000
_cell.length_b   1.000
_cell.length_c   1.000
_cell.angle_alpha   90.00
_cell.angle_beta   90.00
_cell.angle_gamma   90.00
#
_symmetry.space_group_name_H-M   'P 1'
#
loop_
_entity.id
_entity.type
_entity.pdbx_description
1 polymer ?
#
loop_
_entity_poly.entity_id
_entity_poly.type
_entity_poly.pdbx_seq_one_letter_code
_entity_poly.pdbx_strand_id
1 'polypeptide(L)' 'MNNRLEQAFLEEMLKYAGPKPNAQAFGGGIGEEQFSTFLTREYATILADSLDLGLFRNEGGRA' A
#
# COMPACT_ATOMS: atom_id res chain seq x y z
N MET A 1 -10.63 -6.54 10.92
CA MET A 1 -9.44 -6.22 11.74
C MET A 1 -8.28 -7.18 11.50
N ASN A 2 -8.23 -7.91 10.39
CA ASN A 2 -7.07 -8.74 10.06
C ASN A 2 -6.69 -8.59 8.58
N ASN A 3 -6.66 -7.36 8.06
CA ASN A 3 -6.45 -7.06 6.64
C ASN A 3 -4.95 -6.94 6.31
N ARG A 4 -4.07 -7.56 7.11
CA ARG A 4 -2.61 -7.41 6.98
C ARG A 4 -2.06 -7.93 5.65
N LEU A 5 -2.63 -9.00 5.10
CA LEU A 5 -2.27 -9.50 3.77
C LEU A 5 -2.69 -8.52 2.67
N GLU A 6 -3.88 -7.94 2.79
CA GLU A 6 -4.39 -6.95 1.84
C GLU A 6 -3.60 -5.65 1.91
N GLN A 7 -3.25 -5.20 3.12
CA GLN A 7 -2.35 -4.08 3.33
C GLN A 7 -0.98 -4.32 2.68
N ALA A 8 -0.34 -5.46 2.95
CA ALA A 8 0.97 -5.78 2.37
C ALA A 8 0.90 -5.87 0.83
N PHE A 9 -0.17 -6.46 0.30
CA PHE A 9 -0.41 -6.51 -1.14
C PHE A 9 -0.57 -5.10 -1.73
N LEU A 10 -1.41 -4.26 -1.12
CA LEU A 10 -1.65 -2.89 -1.56
C LEU A 10 -0.40 -2.03 -1.45
N GLU A 11 0.42 -2.20 -0.41
CA GLU A 11 1.70 -1.52 -0.24
C GLU A 11 2.65 -1.82 -1.42
N GLU A 12 2.76 -3.08 -1.85
CA GLU A 12 3.54 -3.44 -3.04
C GLU A 12 2.94 -2.87 -4.32
N MET A 13 1.61 -2.93 -4.50
CA MET A 13 0.96 -2.39 -5.69
C MET A 13 1.14 -0.87 -5.81
N LEU A 14 1.09 -0.15 -4.69
CA LEU A 14 1.25 1.31 -4.66
C LEU A 14 2.66 1.76 -5.03
N LYS A 15 3.70 0.92 -4.89
CA LYS A 15 5.04 1.27 -5.43
C LYS A 15 5.03 1.50 -6.94
N TYR A 16 4.11 0.86 -7.66
CA TYR A 16 4.00 0.93 -9.12
C TYR A 16 2.82 1.79 -9.59
N ALA A 17 1.69 1.72 -8.88
CA ALA A 17 0.43 2.36 -9.26
C ALA A 17 0.06 3.57 -8.38
N GLY A 18 0.79 3.80 -7.28
CA GLY A 18 0.51 4.85 -6.33
C GLY A 18 0.99 6.24 -6.77
N PRO A 19 0.67 7.27 -5.98
CA PRO A 19 1.10 8.64 -6.25
C PRO A 19 2.63 8.71 -6.38
N LYS A 20 3.12 9.24 -7.49
CA LYS A 20 4.55 9.44 -7.69
C LYS A 20 5.02 10.64 -6.87
N PRO A 21 6.19 10.57 -6.22
CA PRO A 21 6.79 11.73 -5.58
C PRO A 21 6.91 12.89 -6.59
N ASN A 22 6.47 14.08 -6.18
CA ASN A 22 6.62 15.28 -7.00
C ASN A 22 8.11 15.66 -7.06
N ALA A 23 8.76 15.31 -8.16
CA ALA A 23 10.19 15.55 -8.39
C ALA A 23 10.63 17.03 -8.29
N GLN A 24 9.69 17.98 -8.26
CA GLN A 24 9.97 19.42 -8.22
C GLN A 24 10.01 20.03 -6.80
N ALA A 25 9.35 19.42 -5.81
CA ALA A 25 9.11 20.05 -4.51
C ALA A 25 10.09 19.61 -3.41
N PHE A 26 10.94 18.65 -3.73
CA PHE A 26 11.50 17.72 -2.76
C PHE A 26 12.90 17.32 -3.29
N GLY A 27 13.93 17.60 -2.48
CA GLY A 27 15.34 17.67 -2.90
C GLY A 27 16.08 16.34 -2.98
N GLY A 28 15.40 15.20 -2.88
CA GLY A 28 15.96 13.87 -3.11
C GLY A 28 16.82 13.32 -1.97
N GLY A 29 16.59 13.77 -0.72
CA GLY A 29 17.32 13.29 0.46
C GLY A 29 16.73 12.03 1.11
N ILE A 30 17.50 11.35 1.96
CA ILE A 30 17.06 10.14 2.70
C ILE A 30 15.75 10.36 3.46
N GLY A 31 15.57 11.54 4.07
CA GLY A 31 14.34 11.85 4.81
C GLY A 31 13.09 11.87 3.92
N GLU A 32 13.23 12.27 2.67
CA GLU A 32 12.15 12.29 1.68
C GLU A 32 11.82 10.89 1.18
N GLU A 33 12.83 10.06 0.92
CA GLU A 33 12.63 8.65 0.57
C GLU A 33 11.89 7.88 1.67
N GLN A 34 12.28 8.12 2.93
CA GLN A 34 11.59 7.57 4.10
C GLN A 34 10.15 8.11 4.21
N PHE A 35 9.93 9.41 3.96
CA PHE A 35 8.59 10.00 3.97
C PHE A 35 7.69 9.44 2.86
N SER A 36 8.22 9.23 1.65
CA SER A 36 7.49 8.59 0.56
C SER A 36 7.11 7.16 0.89
N THR A 37 8.03 6.40 1.50
CA THR A 37 7.76 5.03 1.95
C THR A 37 6.67 5.01 3.02
N PHE A 38 6.75 5.94 3.98
CA PHE A 38 5.73 6.12 5.01
C PHE A 38 4.34 6.40 4.41
N LEU A 39 4.24 7.35 3.47
CA LEU A 39 2.97 7.66 2.83
C LEU A 39 2.39 6.47 2.08
N THR A 40 3.21 5.72 1.34
CA THR A 40 2.78 4.50 0.64
C THR A 40 2.14 3.50 1.59
N ARG A 41 2.76 3.27 2.76
CA ARG A 41 2.24 2.37 3.80
C ARG A 41 0.94 2.87 4.43
N GLU A 42 0.82 4.17 4.69
CA GLU A 42 -0.42 4.75 5.24
C GLU A 42 -1.58 4.66 4.24
N TYR A 43 -1.32 4.94 2.95
CA TYR A 43 -2.33 4.72 1.91
C TYR A 43 -2.76 3.26 1.82
N ALA A 44 -1.81 2.32 1.86
CA ALA A 44 -2.13 0.89 1.87
C ALA A 44 -3.01 0.50 3.07
N THR A 45 -2.76 1.09 4.24
CA THR A 45 -3.54 0.86 5.46
C THR A 45 -4.98 1.33 5.29
N ILE A 46 -5.17 2.59 4.86
CA ILE A 46 -6.49 3.17 4.66
C ILE A 46 -7.28 2.39 3.58
N LEU A 47 -6.61 2.01 2.48
CA LEU A 47 -7.22 1.23 1.42
C LEU A 47 -7.59 -0.18 1.87
N ALA A 48 -6.73 -0.85 2.62
CA ALA A 48 -7.03 -2.18 3.17
C ALA A 48 -8.21 -2.13 4.15
N ASP A 49 -8.36 -1.06 4.92
CA ASP A 49 -9.51 -0.88 5.82
C ASP A 49 -10.80 -0.51 5.06
N SER A 50 -10.67 0.08 3.87
CA SER A 50 -11.81 0.57 3.06
C SER A 50 -12.27 -0.42 1.99
N LEU A 51 -11.44 -1.40 1.62
CA LEU A 51 -11.68 -2.36 0.55
C LEU A 51 -11.73 -3.79 1.12
N ASP A 52 -12.55 -4.65 0.52
CA ASP A 52 -12.49 -6.11 0.71
C ASP A 52 -11.96 -6.71 -0.60
N LEU A 53 -10.68 -7.11 -0.61
CA LEU A 53 -10.05 -7.75 -1.77
C LEU A 53 -10.23 -9.27 -1.73
N GLY A 54 -10.79 -9.82 -0.66
CA GLY A 54 -11.04 -11.25 -0.50
C GLY A 54 -9.78 -12.10 -0.37
N LEU A 55 -8.59 -11.51 -0.18
CA LEU A 55 -7.32 -12.25 -0.18
C LEU A 55 -7.19 -13.19 1.03
N PHE A 56 -7.88 -12.89 2.12
CA PHE A 56 -7.99 -13.79 3.27
C PHE A 56 -9.04 -14.89 3.10
N ARG A 57 -10.07 -14.67 2.27
CA ARG A 57 -11.17 -15.64 2.09
C ARG A 57 -10.83 -16.76 1.11
N ASN A 58 -9.56 -16.91 0.74
CA ASN A 58 -9.14 -18.05 -0.08
C ASN A 58 -9.05 -19.34 0.76
N GLU A 59 -10.14 -19.68 1.45
CA GLU A 59 -10.40 -20.98 2.04
C GLU A 59 -11.24 -21.76 1.02
N GLY A 60 -10.57 -22.54 0.17
CA GLY A 60 -11.15 -23.71 -0.49
C GLY A 60 -12.46 -23.50 -1.26
N GLY A 61 -12.41 -22.78 -2.37
CA GLY A 61 -13.41 -22.93 -3.43
C GLY A 61 -13.31 -24.33 -4.04
N ARG A 62 -14.09 -25.26 -3.48
CA ARG A 62 -14.38 -26.58 -4.04
C ARG A 62 -14.95 -26.38 -5.45
N ALA A 63 -14.25 -26.92 -6.44
CA ALA A 63 -14.88 -27.43 -7.65
C ALA A 63 -15.43 -28.83 -7.36
#